data_AF-A0A935HRJ7-F1
#
_entry.id   AF-A0A935HRJ7-F1
#
_cell.length_a   1.000
_cell.length_b   1.000
_cell.length_c   1.000
_cell.angle_alpha   90.00
_cell.angle_beta   90.00
_cell.angle_gamma   90.00
#
_symmetry.space_group_name_H-M   'P 1'
#
loop_
_entity.id
_entity.type
_entity.pdbx_description
1 polymer ?
#
loop_
_entity_poly.entity_id
_entity_poly.type
_entity_poly.pdbx_seq_one_letter_code
_entity_poly.pdbx_strand_id
1 'polypeptide(L)'
;MFTRLKGLSTTARSVVISSSAALANVIGSAATDKKLVANDVAAKDAALAELKTGNPDLVVVQFSSAAAAGMADGYLASSPSYKAAVLNIDGYVASILDAMGKRANAPNEDWMVVITSAKGNNIPYNPSGKPWSAFDDARHNNFLIMANPRFAFNSKAKPSVFPYYGTTNSYRIGNIAAASQRIAMAKNVDKYNFGSSGNFSVQCKVKIPSGSYGYPSFLGKRQAFTASTGNHGWLFFLEGADWQANFNGASGTGVMLRQEELKYLIINGIH
;
A
#
# COMPACT_ATOMS: atom_id res chain seq x y z
N MET A 1 11.82 0.96 -0.80
CA MET A 1 12.24 2.11 0.05
C MET A 1 13.72 2.42 -0.13
N PHE A 2 14.64 1.51 0.24
CA PHE A 2 16.09 1.71 0.12
C PHE A 2 16.55 2.16 -1.27
N THR A 3 16.09 1.49 -2.34
CA THR A 3 16.38 1.89 -3.73
C THR A 3 15.92 3.33 -4.04
N ARG A 4 14.77 3.74 -3.49
CA ARG A 4 14.24 5.09 -3.68
C ARG A 4 15.06 6.12 -2.91
N LEU A 5 15.45 5.83 -1.68
CA LEU A 5 16.33 6.69 -0.88
C LEU A 5 17.68 6.88 -1.58
N LYS A 6 18.31 5.79 -2.02
CA LYS A 6 19.58 5.83 -2.78
C LYS A 6 19.48 6.62 -4.09
N GLY A 7 18.33 6.55 -4.76
CA GLY A 7 18.07 7.33 -5.98
C GLY A 7 17.80 8.83 -5.73
N LEU A 8 17.48 9.22 -4.49
CA LEU A 8 17.27 10.63 -4.10
C LEU A 8 18.51 11.24 -3.46
N SER A 9 19.29 10.45 -2.72
CA SER A 9 20.54 10.85 -2.11
C SER A 9 21.52 9.68 -2.16
N THR A 10 22.62 9.85 -2.90
CA THR A 10 23.66 8.84 -3.02
C THR A 10 24.55 8.76 -1.79
N THR A 11 24.53 9.78 -0.93
CA THR A 11 25.28 9.83 0.33
C THR A 11 24.48 9.33 1.51
N ALA A 12 23.17 9.10 1.36
CA ALA A 12 22.33 8.61 2.45
C ALA A 12 22.79 7.23 2.94
N ARG A 13 23.05 7.12 4.24
CA ARG A 13 23.37 5.87 4.91
C ARG A 13 22.10 5.22 5.42
N SER A 14 21.82 4.02 4.91
CA SER A 14 20.65 3.25 5.30
C SER A 14 21.03 1.87 5.82
N VAL A 15 20.44 1.46 6.93
CA VAL A 15 20.78 0.22 7.62
C VAL A 15 19.52 -0.61 7.85
N VAL A 16 19.58 -1.90 7.53
CA VAL A 16 18.55 -2.87 7.88
C VAL A 16 19.12 -3.89 8.87
N ILE A 17 18.38 -4.13 9.94
CA ILE A 17 18.73 -5.04 11.03
C ILE A 17 17.56 -6.01 11.20
N SER A 18 17.80 -7.30 11.00
CA SER A 18 16.72 -8.28 10.96
C SER A 18 17.23 -9.68 11.28
N SER A 19 16.39 -10.49 11.90
CA SER A 19 16.63 -11.94 12.01
C SER A 19 16.19 -12.73 10.76
N SER A 20 15.48 -12.08 9.83
CA SER A 20 15.04 -12.67 8.57
C SER A 20 16.01 -12.35 7.44
N ALA A 21 16.72 -13.37 6.96
CA ALA A 21 17.56 -13.25 5.77
C ALA A 21 16.76 -12.79 4.54
N ALA A 22 15.50 -13.23 4.40
CA ALA A 22 14.62 -12.79 3.32
C ALA A 22 14.33 -11.28 3.39
N LEU A 23 14.05 -10.74 4.58
CA LEU A 23 13.82 -9.31 4.73
C LEU A 23 15.10 -8.51 4.46
N ALA A 24 16.22 -8.91 5.05
CA ALA A 24 17.50 -8.23 4.87
C ALA A 24 17.96 -8.25 3.40
N ASN A 25 17.81 -9.38 2.70
CA ASN A 25 18.33 -9.56 1.35
C ASN A 25 17.38 -9.07 0.26
N VAL A 26 16.06 -9.17 0.44
CA VAL A 26 15.08 -8.75 -0.58
C VAL A 26 14.68 -7.30 -0.36
N ILE A 27 14.10 -6.99 0.80
CA ILE A 27 13.58 -5.65 1.10
C ILE A 27 14.76 -4.68 1.31
N GLY A 28 15.78 -5.13 2.05
CA GLY A 28 16.99 -4.38 2.33
C GLY A 28 18.08 -4.46 1.27
N SER A 29 17.81 -5.05 0.09
CA SER A 29 18.81 -5.30 -0.97
C SER A 29 19.70 -4.08 -1.28
N ALA A 30 19.09 -2.89 -1.33
CA ALA A 30 19.75 -1.61 -1.63
C ALA A 30 20.17 -0.80 -0.38
N ALA A 31 20.08 -1.37 0.82
CA ALA A 31 20.60 -0.73 2.03
C ALA A 31 22.13 -0.58 1.96
N THR A 32 22.65 0.47 2.59
CA THR A 32 24.10 0.69 2.73
C THR A 32 24.73 -0.41 3.58
N ASP A 33 24.04 -0.85 4.62
CA ASP A 33 24.47 -1.92 5.52
C ASP A 33 23.30 -2.87 5.85
N LYS A 34 23.61 -4.16 5.99
CA LYS A 34 22.67 -5.26 6.23
C LYS A 34 23.18 -6.11 7.37
N LYS A 35 22.51 -6.06 8.51
CA LYS A 35 22.87 -6.82 9.71
C LYS A 35 21.86 -7.94 9.93
N LEU A 36 22.26 -9.16 9.56
CA LEU A 36 21.53 -10.37 9.91
C LEU A 36 21.88 -10.74 11.36
N VAL A 37 20.88 -10.82 12.23
CA VAL A 37 21.06 -11.04 13.67
C VAL A 37 20.29 -12.26 14.15
N ALA A 38 20.70 -12.86 15.26
CA ALA A 38 20.12 -14.14 15.71
C ALA A 38 18.70 -14.01 16.28
N ASN A 39 18.37 -12.90 16.95
CA ASN A 39 17.12 -12.70 17.67
C ASN A 39 16.83 -11.22 17.91
N ASP A 40 15.69 -10.94 18.55
CA ASP A 40 15.22 -9.57 18.79
C ASP A 40 16.12 -8.78 19.76
N VAL A 41 16.77 -9.44 20.73
CA VAL A 41 17.76 -8.79 21.62
C VAL A 41 18.95 -8.31 20.82
N ALA A 42 19.52 -9.17 19.97
CA ALA A 42 20.62 -8.82 19.08
C ALA A 42 20.22 -7.74 18.06
N ALA A 43 18.96 -7.74 17.59
CA ALA A 43 18.44 -6.69 16.72
C ALA A 43 18.41 -5.32 17.43
N LYS A 44 17.90 -5.30 18.67
CA LYS A 44 17.91 -4.11 19.53
C LYS A 44 19.35 -3.64 19.78
N ASP A 45 20.25 -4.52 20.21
CA ASP A 45 21.65 -4.15 20.49
C ASP A 45 22.38 -3.60 19.26
N ALA A 46 22.18 -4.20 18.09
CA ALA A 46 22.74 -3.71 16.83
C ALA A 46 22.18 -2.33 16.43
N ALA A 47 20.90 -2.06 16.73
CA ALA A 47 20.28 -0.75 16.50
C ALA A 47 20.85 0.31 17.45
N LEU A 48 21.04 -0.02 18.73
CA LEU A 48 21.68 0.87 19.70
C LEU A 48 23.11 1.22 19.28
N ALA A 49 23.88 0.22 18.83
CA ALA A 49 25.23 0.44 18.30
C ALA A 49 25.22 1.35 17.06
N GLU A 50 24.30 1.11 16.12
CA GLU A 50 24.17 1.93 14.91
C GLU A 50 23.79 3.39 15.23
N LEU A 51 22.84 3.61 16.13
CA LEU A 51 22.45 4.96 16.54
C LEU A 51 23.57 5.70 17.27
N LYS A 52 24.45 4.99 17.99
CA LYS A 52 25.56 5.60 18.73
C LYS A 52 26.68 6.10 17.82
N THR A 53 27.06 5.35 16.78
CA THR A 53 28.28 5.66 16.00
C THR A 53 28.10 5.63 14.50
N GLY A 54 27.05 5.00 13.98
CA GLY A 54 26.87 4.78 12.55
C GLY A 54 26.34 5.99 11.78
N ASN A 55 25.78 6.98 12.47
CA ASN A 55 25.11 8.16 11.87
C ASN A 55 24.20 7.83 10.66
N PRO A 56 23.20 6.95 10.83
CA PRO A 56 22.31 6.56 9.74
C PRO A 56 21.27 7.66 9.42
N ASP A 57 20.86 7.75 8.15
CA ASP A 57 19.68 8.51 7.71
C ASP A 57 18.40 7.67 7.74
N LEU A 58 18.54 6.34 7.72
CA LEU A 58 17.45 5.38 7.81
C LEU A 58 17.91 4.14 8.56
N VAL A 59 17.19 3.79 9.62
CA VAL A 59 17.36 2.52 10.32
C VAL A 59 16.05 1.74 10.25
N VAL A 60 16.12 0.50 9.78
CA VAL A 60 15.01 -0.46 9.83
C VAL A 60 15.40 -1.58 10.75
N VAL A 61 14.64 -1.77 11.83
CA VAL A 61 14.81 -2.87 12.77
C VAL A 61 13.59 -3.77 12.68
N GLN A 62 13.80 -5.08 12.52
CA GLN A 62 12.72 -6.05 12.51
C GLN A 62 12.82 -7.00 13.70
N PHE A 63 11.69 -7.12 14.40
CA PHE A 63 11.48 -8.07 15.49
C PHE A 63 10.56 -9.21 15.05
N SER A 64 10.82 -10.41 15.57
CA SER A 64 10.25 -11.68 15.12
C SER A 64 9.53 -12.46 16.22
N SER A 65 9.83 -12.17 17.49
CA SER A 65 9.31 -12.94 18.63
C SER A 65 7.79 -12.91 18.75
N ALA A 66 7.14 -11.78 18.46
CA ALA A 66 5.67 -11.71 18.46
C ALA A 66 5.05 -12.63 17.40
N ALA A 67 5.64 -12.71 16.20
CA ALA A 67 5.14 -13.61 15.16
C ALA A 67 5.34 -15.08 15.56
N ALA A 68 6.48 -15.42 16.16
CA ALA A 68 6.77 -16.77 16.64
C ALA A 68 5.80 -17.20 17.76
N ALA A 69 5.62 -16.36 18.77
CA ALA A 69 4.70 -16.62 19.88
C ALA A 69 3.24 -16.71 19.40
N GLY A 70 2.84 -15.84 18.46
CA GLY A 70 1.49 -15.86 17.90
C GLY A 70 1.20 -17.12 17.06
N MET A 71 2.22 -17.70 16.40
CA MET A 71 2.06 -18.99 15.71
C MET A 71 1.90 -20.16 16.70
N ALA A 72 2.53 -20.08 17.87
CA ALA A 72 2.46 -21.13 18.89
C ALA A 72 1.14 -21.08 19.67
N ASP A 73 0.78 -19.92 20.22
CA ASP A 73 -0.32 -19.80 21.21
C ASP A 73 -1.42 -18.81 20.81
N GLY A 74 -1.40 -18.32 19.57
CA GLY A 74 -2.39 -17.40 19.02
C GLY A 74 -2.03 -15.92 19.14
N TYR A 75 -2.56 -15.13 18.21
CA TYR A 75 -2.31 -13.69 18.06
C TYR A 75 -3.27 -12.85 18.91
N LEU A 76 -3.43 -13.18 20.18
CA LEU A 76 -4.38 -12.53 21.09
C LEU A 76 -3.68 -11.93 22.30
N ALA A 77 -4.18 -10.81 22.80
CA ALA A 77 -3.68 -10.19 24.04
C ALA A 77 -3.86 -11.08 25.28
N SER A 78 -4.79 -12.05 25.21
CA SER A 78 -5.01 -13.07 26.24
C SER A 78 -3.98 -14.20 26.20
N SER A 79 -3.26 -14.39 25.08
CA SER A 79 -2.23 -15.43 24.95
C SER A 79 -0.97 -14.98 25.72
N PRO A 80 -0.56 -15.66 26.81
CA PRO A 80 0.51 -15.17 27.69
C PRO A 80 1.86 -14.98 26.98
N SER A 81 2.26 -15.92 26.12
CA SER A 81 3.52 -15.85 25.37
C SER A 81 3.52 -14.72 24.34
N TYR A 82 2.40 -14.53 23.63
CA TYR A 82 2.25 -13.43 22.67
C TYR A 82 2.28 -12.07 23.37
N LYS A 83 1.54 -11.92 24.46
CA LYS A 83 1.55 -10.70 25.28
C LYS A 83 2.95 -10.37 25.80
N ALA A 84 3.67 -11.37 26.32
CA ALA A 84 5.03 -11.20 26.80
C ALA A 84 5.99 -10.80 25.67
N ALA A 85 5.90 -11.41 24.49
CA ALA A 85 6.71 -11.05 23.33
C ALA A 85 6.46 -9.59 22.88
N VAL A 86 5.20 -9.16 22.85
CA VAL A 86 4.84 -7.77 22.50
C VAL A 86 5.40 -6.77 23.52
N LEU A 87 5.28 -7.06 24.83
CA LEU A 87 5.82 -6.20 25.88
C LEU A 87 7.36 -6.12 25.86
N ASN A 88 8.03 -7.23 25.53
CA ASN A 88 9.48 -7.23 25.34
C ASN A 88 9.89 -6.34 24.15
N ILE A 89 9.18 -6.44 23.03
CA ILE A 89 9.39 -5.57 21.87
C ILE A 89 9.14 -4.10 22.21
N ASP A 90 8.11 -3.79 22.98
CA ASP A 90 7.83 -2.43 23.48
C ASP A 90 9.03 -1.87 24.27
N GLY A 91 9.62 -2.66 25.17
CA GLY A 91 10.85 -2.30 25.87
C GLY A 91 12.07 -2.09 24.95
N TYR A 92 12.17 -2.88 23.86
CA TYR A 92 13.22 -2.69 22.85
C TYR A 92 13.03 -1.39 22.07
N VAL A 93 11.79 -1.06 21.69
CA VAL A 93 11.45 0.21 21.05
C VAL A 93 11.78 1.38 21.97
N ALA A 94 11.41 1.31 23.25
CA ALA A 94 11.74 2.35 24.23
C ALA A 94 13.25 2.59 24.33
N SER A 95 14.05 1.51 24.36
CA SER A 95 15.52 1.60 24.38
C SER A 95 16.08 2.28 23.13
N ILE A 96 15.52 1.97 21.96
CA ILE A 96 15.94 2.56 20.68
C ILE A 96 15.58 4.05 20.62
N LEU A 97 14.39 4.44 21.09
CA LEU A 97 13.95 5.84 21.14
C LEU A 97 14.81 6.66 22.11
N ASP A 98 15.16 6.10 23.27
CA ASP A 98 16.07 6.72 24.23
C ASP A 98 17.47 6.93 23.62
N ALA A 99 18.02 5.92 22.94
CA ALA A 99 19.30 6.05 22.24
C ALA A 99 19.26 7.08 21.11
N MET A 100 18.15 7.18 20.38
CA MET A 100 17.93 8.20 19.35
C MET A 100 17.94 9.60 19.96
N GLY A 101 17.27 9.82 21.10
CA GLY A 101 17.28 11.10 21.82
C GLY A 101 18.62 11.49 22.42
N LYS A 102 19.52 10.52 22.65
CA LYS A 102 20.88 10.73 23.19
C LYS A 102 21.96 10.93 22.14
N ARG A 103 21.61 10.93 20.85
CA ARG A 103 22.57 11.20 19.77
C ARG A 103 23.15 12.60 19.92
N ALA A 104 24.45 12.75 19.64
CA ALA A 104 25.16 14.03 19.81
C ALA A 104 24.53 15.18 19.01
N ASN A 105 23.95 14.88 17.85
CA ASN A 105 23.30 15.86 16.97
C ASN A 105 21.76 15.85 17.09
N ALA A 106 21.17 15.20 18.11
CA ALA A 106 19.72 15.09 18.28
C ALA A 106 18.96 16.44 18.18
N PRO A 107 19.47 17.58 18.68
CA PRO A 107 18.80 18.88 18.53
C PRO A 107 18.60 19.35 17.09
N ASN A 108 19.41 18.85 16.14
CA ASN A 108 19.36 19.20 14.72
C ASN A 108 18.79 18.08 13.84
N GLU A 109 18.34 16.97 14.45
CA GLU A 109 17.79 15.83 13.75
C GLU A 109 16.26 15.87 13.74
N ASP A 110 15.63 15.50 12.62
CA ASP A 110 14.18 15.39 12.50
C ASP A 110 13.78 13.97 12.13
N TRP A 111 13.59 13.14 13.14
CA TRP A 111 13.25 11.73 12.96
C TRP A 111 11.76 11.54 12.70
N MET A 112 11.45 10.75 11.67
CA MET A 112 10.15 10.11 11.51
C MET A 112 10.25 8.69 12.06
N VAL A 113 9.56 8.42 13.16
CA VAL A 113 9.48 7.06 13.72
C VAL A 113 8.26 6.37 13.16
N VAL A 114 8.45 5.21 12.53
CA VAL A 114 7.36 4.38 12.01
C VAL A 114 7.41 3.01 12.68
N ILE A 115 6.33 2.64 13.36
CA ILE A 115 6.18 1.34 14.01
C ILE A 115 4.96 0.65 13.40
N THR A 116 5.13 -0.57 12.91
CA THR A 116 4.05 -1.29 12.24
C THR A 116 4.22 -2.80 12.40
N SER A 117 3.10 -3.54 12.32
CA SER A 117 3.13 -4.98 12.13
C SER A 117 2.91 -5.33 10.66
N ALA A 118 3.70 -6.27 10.14
CA ALA A 118 3.58 -6.71 8.75
C ALA A 118 2.30 -7.53 8.48
N LYS A 119 1.73 -8.14 9.53
CA LYS A 119 0.49 -8.94 9.48
C LYS A 119 -0.17 -8.95 10.86
N GLY A 120 -1.47 -9.28 10.88
CA GLY A 120 -2.23 -9.53 12.11
C GLY A 120 -2.09 -10.97 12.60
N ASN A 121 -2.84 -11.89 12.00
CA ASN A 121 -2.73 -13.34 12.25
C ASN A 121 -2.25 -14.11 11.00
N ASN A 122 -2.14 -15.44 11.11
CA ASN A 122 -1.84 -16.35 10.00
C ASN A 122 -3.00 -17.31 9.65
N ILE A 123 -4.15 -17.19 10.32
CA ILE A 123 -5.28 -18.10 10.12
C ILE A 123 -6.06 -17.63 8.90
N PRO A 124 -6.23 -18.47 7.86
CA PRO A 124 -7.05 -18.12 6.71
C PRO A 124 -8.46 -17.73 7.12
N TYR A 125 -8.91 -16.57 6.64
CA TYR A 125 -10.28 -16.12 6.86
C TYR A 125 -11.24 -16.76 5.87
N ASN A 126 -12.23 -17.48 6.38
CA ASN A 126 -13.32 -18.04 5.59
C ASN A 126 -14.67 -17.41 6.02
N PRO A 127 -15.23 -16.47 5.22
CA PRO A 127 -16.52 -15.85 5.51
C PRO A 127 -17.68 -16.80 5.15
N SER A 128 -17.89 -17.86 5.94
CA SER A 128 -19.08 -18.71 5.78
C SER A 128 -20.34 -17.95 6.21
N GLY A 129 -21.32 -17.85 5.31
CA GLY A 129 -22.63 -17.25 5.63
C GLY A 129 -22.67 -15.72 5.74
N LYS A 130 -21.59 -15.01 5.35
CA LYS A 130 -21.54 -13.54 5.29
C LYS A 130 -20.74 -13.05 4.08
N PRO A 131 -21.02 -11.84 3.55
CA PRO A 131 -20.18 -11.24 2.53
C PRO A 131 -18.73 -11.13 3.00
N TRP A 132 -17.77 -11.28 2.09
CA TRP A 132 -16.36 -11.10 2.40
C TRP A 132 -16.10 -9.66 2.85
N SER A 133 -15.38 -9.50 3.97
CA SER A 133 -14.94 -8.20 4.49
C SER A 133 -13.48 -8.28 4.89
N ALA A 134 -12.64 -7.39 4.35
CA ALA A 134 -11.24 -7.26 4.74
C ALA A 134 -11.08 -6.97 6.24
N PHE A 135 -12.08 -6.35 6.87
CA PHE A 135 -12.05 -5.94 8.27
C PHE A 135 -12.43 -7.04 9.26
N ASP A 136 -13.05 -8.11 8.77
CA ASP A 136 -13.32 -9.32 9.55
C ASP A 136 -12.18 -10.34 9.45
N ASP A 137 -11.29 -10.15 8.47
CA ASP A 137 -10.11 -10.98 8.27
C ASP A 137 -8.99 -10.52 9.20
N ALA A 138 -8.80 -11.24 10.30
CA ALA A 138 -7.78 -10.92 11.30
C ALA A 138 -6.33 -11.00 10.75
N ARG A 139 -6.08 -11.51 9.54
CA ARG A 139 -4.77 -11.39 8.87
C ARG A 139 -4.41 -9.93 8.58
N HIS A 140 -5.42 -9.09 8.37
CA HIS A 140 -5.27 -7.64 8.15
C HIS A 140 -5.34 -6.82 9.45
N ASN A 141 -5.45 -7.45 10.62
CA ASN A 141 -5.43 -6.75 11.90
C ASN A 141 -4.00 -6.30 12.24
N ASN A 142 -3.50 -5.33 11.48
CA ASN A 142 -2.22 -4.70 11.69
C ASN A 142 -2.38 -3.33 12.32
N PHE A 143 -1.27 -2.75 12.73
CA PHE A 143 -1.22 -1.37 13.20
C PHE A 143 -0.13 -0.59 12.48
N LEU A 144 -0.29 0.73 12.48
CA LEU A 144 0.67 1.67 11.98
C LEU A 144 0.68 2.87 12.93
N ILE A 145 1.84 3.15 13.50
CA ILE A 145 2.12 4.32 14.31
C ILE A 145 3.18 5.11 13.55
N MET A 146 2.89 6.39 13.29
CA MET A 146 3.85 7.34 12.73
C MET A 146 3.99 8.46 13.74
N ALA A 147 5.19 8.66 14.26
CA ALA A 147 5.47 9.62 15.31
C ALA A 147 6.56 10.60 14.88
N ASN A 148 6.23 11.88 14.96
CA ASN A 148 7.14 13.00 14.85
C ASN A 148 6.54 14.15 15.69
N PRO A 149 7.32 14.84 16.55
CA PRO A 149 6.80 15.91 17.42
C PRO A 149 6.10 17.07 16.68
N ARG A 150 6.34 17.22 15.37
CA ARG A 150 5.73 18.26 14.53
C ARG A 150 4.36 17.86 13.97
N PHE A 151 3.96 16.61 14.10
CA PHE A 151 2.67 16.13 13.61
C PHE A 151 1.60 16.26 14.70
N ALA A 152 0.45 16.80 14.33
CA ALA A 152 -0.72 16.77 15.18
C ALA A 152 -1.22 15.32 15.33
N PHE A 153 -1.67 14.97 16.52
CA PHE A 153 -2.26 13.66 16.77
C PHE A 153 -3.50 13.42 15.90
N ASN A 154 -3.54 12.28 15.22
CA ASN A 154 -4.70 11.83 14.47
C ASN A 154 -4.77 10.30 14.54
N SER A 155 -5.93 9.78 14.92
CA SER A 155 -6.18 8.33 14.97
C SER A 155 -7.24 7.96 13.96
N LYS A 156 -6.99 6.88 13.22
CA LYS A 156 -7.94 6.26 12.31
C LYS A 156 -8.21 4.84 12.79
N ALA A 157 -9.38 4.64 13.39
CA ALA A 157 -9.84 3.32 13.79
C ALA A 157 -10.51 2.60 12.61
N LYS A 158 -10.64 1.27 12.74
CA LYS A 158 -11.52 0.51 11.85
C LYS A 158 -12.93 1.13 11.87
N PRO A 159 -13.63 1.21 10.73
CA PRO A 159 -15.04 1.61 10.73
C PRO A 159 -15.89 0.65 11.56
N SER A 160 -16.90 1.18 12.26
CA SER A 160 -17.80 0.40 13.12
C SER A 160 -19.00 -0.21 12.39
N VAL A 161 -19.23 0.15 11.12
CA VAL A 161 -20.39 -0.29 10.33
C VAL A 161 -19.94 -0.95 9.03
N PHE A 162 -20.45 -2.18 8.79
CA PHE A 162 -20.31 -2.91 7.54
C PHE A 162 -21.69 -3.22 6.94
N PRO A 163 -21.92 -2.93 5.64
CA PRO A 163 -21.00 -2.28 4.70
C PRO A 163 -20.71 -0.83 5.06
N TYR A 164 -19.49 -0.36 4.77
CA TYR A 164 -19.08 1.02 5.04
C TYR A 164 -19.98 2.02 4.28
N TYR A 165 -20.79 2.77 5.03
CA TYR A 165 -21.52 3.93 4.53
C TYR A 165 -20.62 5.15 4.71
N GLY A 166 -19.92 5.51 3.64
CA GLY A 166 -19.16 6.76 3.57
C GLY A 166 -19.64 7.62 2.42
N THR A 167 -19.50 8.93 2.57
CA THR A 167 -19.56 9.87 1.47
C THR A 167 -18.19 9.85 0.79
N THR A 168 -18.13 9.35 -0.43
CA THR A 168 -17.03 9.68 -1.35
C THR A 168 -17.45 10.88 -2.18
N ASN A 169 -16.50 11.57 -2.79
CA ASN A 169 -16.83 12.50 -3.85
C ASN A 169 -17.59 11.73 -4.93
N SER A 170 -18.89 11.93 -4.98
CA SER A 170 -19.66 11.59 -6.17
C SER A 170 -19.29 12.66 -7.17
N TYR A 171 -18.71 12.29 -8.31
CA TYR A 171 -18.65 13.18 -9.46
C TYR A 171 -20.09 13.35 -9.99
N ARG A 172 -20.88 14.13 -9.26
CA ARG A 172 -22.20 14.65 -9.61
C ARG A 172 -22.08 16.16 -9.54
N ILE A 173 -21.66 16.77 -10.65
CA ILE A 173 -21.68 18.22 -10.80
C ILE A 173 -22.91 18.58 -11.64
N GLY A 174 -23.82 19.34 -11.04
CA GLY A 174 -24.96 19.99 -11.71
C GLY A 174 -26.26 19.18 -11.78
N ASN A 175 -27.40 19.89 -11.81
CA ASN A 175 -28.71 19.35 -12.17
C ASN A 175 -28.64 18.75 -13.59
N ILE A 176 -28.89 17.44 -13.73
CA ILE A 176 -28.67 16.72 -15.00
C ILE A 176 -30.00 16.60 -15.75
N ALA A 177 -30.21 17.49 -16.71
CA ALA A 177 -30.85 17.11 -17.96
C ALA A 177 -29.87 16.25 -18.77
N ALA A 178 -30.40 15.24 -19.45
CA ALA A 178 -29.67 14.21 -20.20
C ALA A 178 -28.61 14.80 -21.16
N ALA A 179 -27.34 14.40 -21.00
CA ALA A 179 -26.26 14.31 -22.03
C ALA A 179 -24.84 14.56 -21.49
N SER A 180 -24.65 15.09 -20.27
CA SER A 180 -23.30 15.44 -19.79
C SER A 180 -22.54 14.23 -19.20
N GLN A 181 -21.70 13.62 -20.04
CA GLN A 181 -20.79 12.53 -19.72
C GLN A 181 -19.80 12.93 -18.62
N ARG A 182 -19.65 12.06 -17.60
CA ARG A 182 -19.00 12.35 -16.32
C ARG A 182 -17.60 11.74 -16.29
N ILE A 183 -16.55 12.51 -16.55
CA ILE A 183 -15.22 11.94 -16.81
C ILE A 183 -14.19 12.48 -15.82
N ALA A 184 -13.50 11.58 -15.13
CA ALA A 184 -12.23 11.91 -14.50
C ALA A 184 -11.12 11.86 -15.56
N MET A 185 -10.80 13.03 -16.14
CA MET A 185 -9.67 13.18 -17.06
C MET A 185 -8.36 13.19 -16.26
N ALA A 186 -7.39 12.36 -16.66
CA ALA A 186 -6.06 12.40 -16.04
C ALA A 186 -5.42 13.78 -16.27
N LYS A 187 -5.00 14.46 -15.19
CA LYS A 187 -4.39 15.81 -15.26
C LYS A 187 -3.15 15.88 -16.15
N ASN A 188 -2.43 14.77 -16.29
CA ASN A 188 -1.29 14.64 -17.19
C ASN A 188 -1.51 13.42 -18.09
N VAL A 189 -2.22 13.63 -19.19
CA VAL A 189 -2.63 12.58 -20.14
C VAL A 189 -1.43 11.86 -20.76
N ASP A 190 -0.29 12.51 -20.91
CA ASP A 190 0.89 11.94 -21.60
C ASP A 190 1.55 10.82 -20.81
N LYS A 191 1.47 10.86 -19.46
CA LYS A 191 1.93 9.79 -18.57
C LYS A 191 1.13 8.49 -18.69
N TYR A 192 -0.02 8.53 -19.37
CA TYR A 192 -0.93 7.40 -19.53
C TYR A 192 -1.03 6.93 -20.99
N ASN A 193 -0.09 7.33 -21.85
CA ASN A 193 0.10 6.70 -23.15
C ASN A 193 0.69 5.30 -22.94
N PHE A 194 0.03 4.29 -23.50
CA PHE A 194 0.69 3.00 -23.70
C PHE A 194 1.77 3.21 -24.76
N GLY A 195 3.03 2.96 -24.39
CA GLY A 195 4.16 3.03 -25.32
C GLY A 195 4.17 1.85 -26.29
N SER A 196 5.07 1.89 -27.27
CA SER A 196 5.33 0.77 -28.20
C SER A 196 6.16 -0.37 -27.58
N SER A 197 6.63 -0.19 -26.34
CA SER A 197 7.42 -1.17 -25.60
C SER A 197 7.13 -1.07 -24.10
N GLY A 198 7.18 -2.21 -23.40
CA GLY A 198 7.06 -2.29 -21.94
C GLY A 198 5.64 -2.63 -21.45
N ASN A 199 5.56 -2.95 -20.15
CA ASN A 199 4.30 -3.25 -19.48
C ASN A 199 3.74 -1.98 -18.83
N PHE A 200 2.42 -1.83 -18.85
CA PHE A 200 1.74 -0.72 -18.20
C PHE A 200 0.63 -1.22 -17.29
N SER A 201 0.38 -0.52 -16.20
CA SER A 201 -0.71 -0.83 -15.28
C SER A 201 -1.47 0.43 -14.91
N VAL A 202 -2.79 0.40 -15.12
CA VAL A 202 -3.73 1.40 -14.59
C VAL A 202 -4.47 0.74 -13.42
N GLN A 203 -4.46 1.38 -12.25
CA GLN A 203 -5.25 0.94 -11.10
C GLN A 203 -6.19 2.05 -10.65
N CYS A 204 -7.47 1.71 -10.44
CA CYS A 204 -8.46 2.61 -9.85
C CYS A 204 -9.36 1.85 -8.86
N LYS A 205 -9.89 2.58 -7.87
CA LYS A 205 -10.99 2.09 -7.02
C LYS A 205 -12.24 2.86 -7.37
N VAL A 206 -13.28 2.14 -7.79
CA VAL A 206 -14.57 2.73 -8.20
C VAL A 206 -15.70 2.08 -7.42
N LYS A 207 -16.73 2.88 -7.10
CA LYS A 207 -18.01 2.39 -6.58
C LYS A 207 -19.09 2.78 -7.58
N ILE A 208 -19.65 1.80 -8.28
CA ILE A 208 -20.71 1.98 -9.27
C ILE A 208 -22.04 1.76 -8.55
N PRO A 209 -22.96 2.73 -8.54
CA PRO A 209 -24.30 2.52 -7.99
C PRO A 209 -25.07 1.46 -8.79
N SER A 210 -26.03 0.77 -8.19
CA SER A 210 -26.94 -0.11 -8.95
C SER A 210 -27.71 0.70 -10.00
N GLY A 211 -27.86 0.15 -11.20
CA GLY A 211 -28.52 0.82 -12.31
C GLY A 211 -28.21 0.14 -13.64
N SER A 212 -28.82 0.65 -14.70
CA SER A 212 -28.47 0.32 -16.09
C SER A 212 -27.90 1.57 -16.75
N TYR A 213 -26.73 1.44 -17.36
CA TYR A 213 -25.94 2.55 -17.86
C TYR A 213 -25.69 2.41 -19.37
N GLY A 214 -25.90 3.51 -20.11
CA GLY A 214 -25.64 3.58 -21.56
C GLY A 214 -24.29 4.22 -21.87
N TYR A 215 -23.23 3.42 -21.82
CA TYR A 215 -21.85 3.79 -22.21
C TYR A 215 -21.19 5.00 -21.49
N PRO A 216 -21.51 5.37 -20.24
CA PRO A 216 -20.78 6.47 -19.58
C PRO A 216 -19.34 6.03 -19.27
N SER A 217 -18.38 6.79 -19.78
CA SER A 217 -16.96 6.65 -19.41
C SER A 217 -16.72 7.24 -18.02
N PHE A 218 -15.89 6.61 -17.19
CA PHE A 218 -15.58 7.10 -15.84
C PHE A 218 -14.09 7.28 -15.56
N LEU A 219 -13.21 6.65 -16.36
CA LEU A 219 -11.77 6.85 -16.30
C LEU A 219 -11.17 6.57 -17.66
N GLY A 220 -10.38 7.47 -18.22
CA GLY A 220 -9.75 7.20 -19.50
C GLY A 220 -9.03 8.39 -20.11
N LYS A 221 -8.45 8.11 -21.27
CA LYS A 221 -7.83 9.08 -22.18
C LYS A 221 -8.77 9.56 -23.27
N ARG A 222 -9.99 9.04 -23.33
CA ARG A 222 -11.01 9.40 -24.31
C ARG A 222 -12.27 9.85 -23.61
N GLN A 223 -12.97 10.79 -24.24
CA GLN A 223 -14.19 11.38 -23.69
C GLN A 223 -15.36 10.39 -23.68
N ALA A 224 -15.45 9.55 -24.70
CA ALA A 224 -16.56 8.60 -24.83
C ALA A 224 -16.10 7.33 -25.54
N PHE A 225 -16.91 6.28 -25.36
CA PHE A 225 -16.93 5.12 -26.22
C PHE A 225 -17.47 5.53 -27.60
N THR A 226 -16.63 6.17 -28.42
CA THR A 226 -16.89 6.34 -29.85
C THR A 226 -15.74 5.69 -30.61
N ALA A 227 -16.05 4.68 -31.41
CA ALA A 227 -15.09 3.92 -32.21
C ALA A 227 -14.82 4.57 -33.57
N SER A 228 -14.77 5.91 -33.61
CA SER A 228 -14.49 6.65 -34.84
C SER A 228 -12.99 6.86 -35.04
N THR A 229 -12.56 6.89 -36.30
CA THR A 229 -11.21 7.27 -36.71
C THR A 229 -10.84 8.63 -36.09
N GLY A 230 -9.66 8.72 -35.46
CA GLY A 230 -9.20 9.93 -34.76
C GLY A 230 -9.44 9.94 -33.23
N ASN A 231 -10.25 9.02 -32.68
CA ASN A 231 -10.47 8.92 -31.24
C ASN A 231 -9.60 7.81 -30.61
N HIS A 232 -8.32 8.12 -30.36
CA HIS A 232 -7.32 7.16 -29.91
C HIS A 232 -7.13 7.14 -28.39
N GLY A 233 -6.80 5.98 -27.85
CA GLY A 233 -6.49 5.79 -26.44
C GLY A 233 -7.37 4.74 -25.78
N TRP A 234 -7.53 4.84 -24.47
CA TRP A 234 -8.23 3.83 -23.66
C TRP A 234 -9.23 4.48 -22.72
N LEU A 235 -10.25 3.74 -22.32
CA LEU A 235 -11.23 4.18 -21.32
C LEU A 235 -11.85 2.97 -20.61
N PHE A 236 -12.28 3.19 -19.39
CA PHE A 236 -13.23 2.35 -18.66
C PHE A 236 -14.60 3.02 -18.65
N PHE A 237 -15.63 2.24 -18.91
CA PHE A 237 -17.01 2.70 -19.06
C PHE A 237 -18.00 1.66 -18.54
N LEU A 238 -19.27 2.07 -18.44
CA LEU A 238 -20.37 1.19 -18.01
C LEU A 238 -21.26 0.80 -19.19
N GLU A 239 -21.73 -0.44 -19.22
CA GLU A 239 -22.76 -0.92 -20.14
C GLU A 239 -23.72 -1.83 -19.37
N GLY A 240 -25.01 -1.49 -19.34
CA GLY A 240 -25.96 -2.20 -18.49
C GLY A 240 -25.57 -2.06 -17.01
N ALA A 241 -25.43 -3.19 -16.31
CA ALA A 241 -25.00 -3.24 -14.91
C ALA A 241 -23.47 -3.47 -14.75
N ASP A 242 -22.74 -3.63 -15.85
CA ASP A 242 -21.34 -4.01 -15.87
C ASP A 242 -20.44 -2.82 -16.20
N TRP A 243 -19.14 -2.99 -15.97
CA TRP A 243 -18.11 -2.12 -16.51
C TRP A 243 -17.19 -2.85 -17.47
N GLN A 244 -16.60 -2.09 -18.39
CA GLN A 244 -15.80 -2.61 -19.48
C GLN A 244 -14.58 -1.71 -19.74
N ALA A 245 -13.56 -2.28 -20.38
CA ALA A 245 -12.40 -1.54 -20.87
C ALA A 245 -12.39 -1.55 -22.40
N ASN A 246 -12.19 -0.37 -23.01
CA ASN A 246 -11.98 -0.27 -24.45
C ASN A 246 -10.65 0.41 -24.75
N PHE A 247 -9.91 -0.17 -25.69
CA PHE A 247 -8.65 0.36 -26.22
C PHE A 247 -8.88 0.60 -27.71
N ASN A 248 -8.55 1.77 -28.23
CA ASN A 248 -8.68 2.09 -29.64
C ASN A 248 -7.36 2.65 -30.19
N GLY A 249 -6.82 1.94 -31.18
CA GLY A 249 -5.58 2.31 -31.86
C GLY A 249 -5.77 3.39 -32.93
N ALA A 250 -4.66 3.78 -33.56
CA ALA A 250 -4.62 4.73 -34.68
C ALA A 250 -5.53 4.32 -35.86
N SER A 251 -5.68 3.01 -36.07
CA SER A 251 -6.37 2.41 -37.22
C SER A 251 -7.85 2.07 -36.95
N GLY A 252 -8.42 2.44 -35.81
CA GLY A 252 -9.80 2.08 -35.44
C GLY A 252 -10.00 0.62 -35.01
N THR A 253 -8.92 -0.17 -34.91
CA THR A 253 -8.94 -1.51 -34.34
C THR A 253 -8.97 -1.39 -32.82
N GLY A 254 -10.12 -1.71 -32.22
CA GLY A 254 -10.30 -1.67 -30.79
C GLY A 254 -10.52 -3.03 -30.15
N VAL A 255 -9.95 -3.23 -28.96
CA VAL A 255 -10.21 -4.41 -28.13
C VAL A 255 -11.13 -4.01 -26.99
N MET A 256 -12.13 -4.85 -26.75
CA MET A 256 -13.12 -4.72 -25.68
C MET A 256 -12.90 -5.85 -24.68
N LEU A 257 -12.82 -5.52 -23.39
CA LEU A 257 -12.68 -6.50 -22.32
C LEU A 257 -13.79 -6.27 -21.29
N ARG A 258 -14.46 -7.36 -20.90
CA ARG A 258 -15.55 -7.34 -19.92
C ARG A 258 -15.04 -7.54 -18.50
N GLN A 259 -15.83 -7.10 -17.51
CA GLN A 259 -15.53 -7.21 -16.09
C GLN A 259 -15.04 -8.62 -15.65
N GLU A 260 -15.59 -9.68 -16.22
CA GLU A 260 -15.22 -11.07 -15.89
C GLU A 260 -13.79 -11.42 -16.32
N GLU A 261 -13.31 -10.83 -17.43
CA GLU A 261 -11.98 -11.01 -17.99
C GLU A 261 -10.93 -10.12 -17.28
N LEU A 262 -11.39 -9.13 -16.50
CA LEU A 262 -10.56 -8.12 -15.85
C LEU A 262 -10.19 -8.44 -14.40
N LYS A 263 -10.65 -9.57 -13.84
CA LYS A 263 -10.38 -9.97 -12.45
C LYS A 263 -8.88 -10.18 -12.15
N TYR A 264 -8.05 -10.44 -13.18
CA TYR A 264 -6.59 -10.59 -13.09
C TYR A 264 -5.85 -10.14 -14.37
N LEU A 265 -6.20 -8.98 -14.94
CA LEU A 265 -5.54 -8.55 -16.19
C LEU A 265 -4.16 -7.92 -15.93
N ILE A 266 -3.11 -8.71 -16.12
CA ILE A 266 -1.78 -8.24 -16.55
C ILE A 266 -1.80 -8.23 -18.08
N ILE A 267 -1.83 -7.06 -18.71
CA ILE A 267 -1.71 -6.95 -20.17
C ILE A 267 -0.25 -7.24 -20.53
N ASN A 268 0.07 -8.50 -20.80
CA ASN A 268 1.25 -8.87 -21.56
C ASN A 268 0.87 -8.78 -23.03
N GLY A 269 1.36 -7.76 -23.73
CA GLY A 269 1.09 -7.57 -25.15
C GLY A 269 1.59 -8.77 -25.96
N ILE A 270 0.68 -9.45 -26.64
CA ILE A 270 1.00 -10.30 -27.78
C ILE A 270 1.08 -9.37 -29.00
N HIS A 271 2.15 -9.58 -29.78
CA HIS A 271 2.53 -8.83 -30.98
C HIS A 271 1.40 -8.61 -31.99
#